data_AF-A0A8T3VVX5-F1
#
_entry.id   AF-A0A8T3VVX5-F1
#
_cell.length_a   1.000
_cell.length_b   1.000
_cell.length_c   1.000
_cell.angle_alpha   90.00
_cell.angle_beta   90.00
_cell.angle_gamma   90.00
#
_symmetry.space_group_name_H-M   'P 1'
#
loop_
_entity.id
_entity.type
_entity.pdbx_description
1 polymer ?
#
loop_
_entity_poly.entity_id
_entity_poly.type
_entity_poly.pdbx_seq_one_letter_code
_entity_poly.pdbx_strand_id
1 'polypeptide(L)'
;MDRTWIVSIAILILIIVSAYMIYPTTDTNLNCHGVSRSSDNSYIMFSLYYNETENGTPSYVYLSDKPILANLTDSYGESTIYNLTTNSSGGAVISDLKNEKYNLTAYFAGDSFYKSSQWNGTIDLRNKIYVYNGTFYI
;
A
#
# COMPACT_ATOMS: atom_id res chain seq x y z
N MET A 1 -19.99 -15.52 -48.49
CA MET A 1 -18.80 -15.52 -47.59
C MET A 1 -19.31 -15.83 -46.20
N ASP A 2 -18.93 -16.99 -45.69
CA ASP A 2 -19.32 -17.44 -44.35
C ASP A 2 -18.82 -16.46 -43.29
N ARG A 3 -19.72 -15.94 -42.45
CA ARG A 3 -19.40 -15.02 -41.34
C ARG A 3 -18.97 -15.75 -40.06
N THR A 4 -18.72 -17.05 -40.16
CA THR A 4 -18.31 -17.94 -39.06
C THR A 4 -17.00 -17.48 -38.42
N TRP A 5 -16.10 -16.84 -39.18
CA TRP A 5 -14.85 -16.29 -38.67
C TRP A 5 -15.05 -15.18 -37.62
N ILE A 6 -16.11 -14.38 -37.72
CA ILE A 6 -16.42 -13.31 -36.77
C ILE A 6 -16.84 -13.92 -35.42
N VAL A 7 -17.61 -15.00 -35.46
CA VAL A 7 -18.07 -15.73 -34.27
C VAL A 7 -16.87 -16.38 -33.56
N SER A 8 -15.93 -16.98 -34.32
CA SER A 8 -14.71 -17.55 -33.76
C SER A 8 -13.84 -16.51 -33.04
N ILE A 9 -13.70 -15.30 -33.60
CA ILE A 9 -12.95 -14.20 -32.96
C ILE A 9 -13.66 -13.73 -31.69
N ALA A 10 -14.98 -13.56 -31.72
CA ALA A 10 -15.74 -13.13 -30.55
C ALA A 10 -15.63 -14.13 -29.38
N ILE A 11 -15.67 -15.44 -29.67
CA ILE A 11 -15.49 -16.50 -28.68
C ILE A 11 -14.06 -16.47 -28.10
N LEU A 12 -13.04 -16.30 -28.94
CA LEU A 12 -11.65 -16.23 -28.48
C LEU A 12 -11.42 -15.04 -27.54
N ILE A 13 -11.97 -13.87 -27.87
CA ILE A 13 -11.90 -12.68 -27.01
C ILE A 13 -12.61 -12.95 -25.67
N LEU A 14 -13.78 -13.58 -25.68
CA LEU A 14 -14.53 -13.92 -24.47
C LEU A 14 -13.74 -14.88 -23.56
N ILE A 15 -13.05 -15.86 -24.14
CA ILE A 15 -12.20 -16.81 -23.39
C ILE A 15 -10.99 -16.09 -22.77
N ILE A 16 -10.35 -15.16 -23.49
CA ILE A 16 -9.22 -14.40 -22.97
C ILE A 16 -9.66 -13.48 -21.82
N VAL A 17 -10.78 -12.76 -21.98
CA VAL A 17 -11.32 -11.86 -20.94
C VAL A 17 -11.74 -12.66 -19.70
N SER A 18 -12.39 -13.81 -19.89
CA SER A 18 -12.77 -14.69 -18.77
C SER A 18 -11.55 -15.30 -18.09
N ALA A 19 -10.53 -15.75 -18.82
CA ALA A 19 -9.27 -16.22 -18.23
C ALA A 19 -8.56 -15.11 -17.41
N TYR A 20 -8.65 -13.86 -17.85
CA TYR A 20 -8.12 -12.70 -17.10
C TYR A 20 -8.91 -12.43 -15.81
N MET A 21 -10.23 -12.68 -15.83
CA MET A 21 -11.12 -12.54 -14.66
C MET A 21 -11.04 -13.73 -13.68
N ILE A 22 -10.42 -14.85 -14.08
CA ILE A 22 -10.31 -16.07 -13.27
C ILE A 22 -9.04 -16.06 -12.40
N TYR A 23 -8.10 -15.11 -12.55
CA TYR A 23 -7.05 -14.96 -11.56
C TYR A 23 -7.69 -14.54 -10.23
N PRO A 24 -7.73 -15.42 -9.22
CA PRO A 24 -8.31 -15.05 -7.95
C PRO A 24 -7.33 -14.06 -7.34
N THR A 25 -7.68 -12.78 -7.34
CA THR A 25 -7.10 -11.87 -6.35
C THR A 25 -7.43 -12.53 -5.01
N THR A 26 -6.41 -12.97 -4.28
CA THR A 26 -6.64 -13.51 -2.95
C THR A 26 -7.31 -12.40 -2.15
N ASP A 27 -8.49 -12.67 -1.59
CA ASP A 27 -9.22 -11.71 -0.75
C ASP A 27 -8.54 -11.63 0.62
N THR A 28 -7.26 -11.28 0.58
CA THR A 28 -6.43 -11.02 1.73
C THR A 28 -6.71 -9.59 2.14
N ASN A 29 -7.16 -9.39 3.38
CA ASN A 29 -7.34 -8.07 3.99
C ASN A 29 -5.98 -7.34 3.99
N LEU A 30 -5.69 -6.64 2.90
CA LEU A 30 -4.43 -5.97 2.66
C LEU A 30 -4.45 -4.60 3.32
N ASN A 31 -3.45 -4.35 4.14
CA ASN A 31 -3.30 -3.12 4.90
C ASN A 31 -2.01 -2.42 4.49
N CYS A 32 -2.15 -1.18 4.02
CA CYS A 32 -1.08 -0.20 4.05
C CYS A 32 -1.09 0.49 5.41
N HIS A 33 0.06 0.70 6.03
CA HIS A 33 0.16 1.36 7.34
C HIS A 33 1.42 2.21 7.41
N GLY A 34 1.29 3.50 7.74
CA GLY A 34 2.41 4.39 8.01
C GLY A 34 2.77 4.44 9.50
N VAL A 35 4.04 4.21 9.82
CA VAL A 35 4.65 4.48 11.11
C VAL A 35 5.84 5.43 10.91
N SER A 36 6.30 6.10 11.94
CA SER A 36 7.53 6.91 11.83
C SER A 36 8.63 6.39 12.74
N ARG A 37 9.80 7.03 12.69
CA ARG A 37 10.75 7.03 13.79
C ARG A 37 11.46 8.37 13.83
N SER A 38 11.50 8.96 15.03
CA SER A 38 12.27 10.15 15.32
C SER A 38 13.65 9.73 15.84
N SER A 39 14.65 9.72 14.96
CA SER A 39 16.09 9.56 15.25
C SER A 39 16.86 10.68 14.53
N ASP A 40 18.19 10.73 14.62
CA ASP A 40 19.02 11.78 13.99
C ASP A 40 18.67 12.01 12.50
N ASN A 41 18.16 10.98 11.82
CA ASN A 41 17.39 11.11 10.58
C ASN A 41 15.92 10.73 10.83
N SER A 42 15.04 11.73 10.88
CA SER A 42 13.60 11.54 10.97
C SER A 42 13.07 10.88 9.70
N TYR A 43 12.32 9.80 9.86
CA TYR A 43 11.73 9.09 8.73
C TYR A 43 10.29 8.64 8.97
N ILE A 44 9.58 8.43 7.87
CA ILE A 44 8.28 7.78 7.83
C ILE A 44 8.43 6.49 7.03
N MET A 45 7.98 5.38 7.61
CA MET A 45 7.97 4.05 6.99
C MET A 45 6.53 3.60 6.76
N PHE A 46 6.22 3.22 5.53
CA PHE A 46 4.98 2.56 5.16
C PHE A 46 5.22 1.06 5.06
N SER A 47 4.42 0.28 5.76
CA SER A 47 4.40 -1.17 5.66
C SER A 47 3.19 -1.62 4.86
N LEU A 48 3.40 -2.56 3.96
CA LEU A 48 2.33 -3.24 3.24
C LEU A 48 2.28 -4.69 3.67
N TYR A 49 1.16 -5.13 4.22
CA TYR A 49 1.01 -6.49 4.71
C TYR A 49 -0.44 -6.96 4.62
N TYR A 50 -0.64 -8.26 4.67
CA TYR A 50 -1.96 -8.83 4.88
C TYR A 50 -1.95 -9.76 6.09
N ASN A 51 -3.13 -9.98 6.65
CA ASN A 51 -3.30 -10.84 7.81
C ASN A 51 -3.57 -12.27 7.34
N GLU A 52 -2.77 -13.21 7.81
CA GLU A 52 -3.08 -14.63 7.77
C GLU A 52 -3.48 -15.08 9.17
N THR A 53 -4.30 -16.13 9.27
CA THR A 53 -4.57 -16.79 10.55
C THR A 53 -3.87 -18.13 10.53
N GLU A 54 -2.84 -18.27 11.36
CA GLU A 54 -2.12 -19.53 11.55
C GLU A 54 -2.51 -20.09 12.92
N ASN A 55 -3.18 -21.23 12.95
CA ASN A 55 -3.63 -21.89 14.18
C ASN A 55 -4.46 -20.99 15.13
N GLY A 56 -5.26 -20.07 14.58
CA GLY A 56 -6.10 -19.15 15.35
C GLY A 56 -5.36 -17.90 15.87
N THR A 57 -4.07 -17.75 15.58
CA THR A 57 -3.28 -16.54 15.91
C THR A 57 -3.15 -15.67 14.65
N PRO A 58 -3.42 -14.36 14.72
CA PRO A 58 -3.16 -13.46 13.60
C PRO A 58 -1.65 -13.38 13.35
N SER A 59 -1.24 -13.68 12.13
CA SER A 59 0.11 -13.52 11.61
C SER A 59 0.12 -12.47 10.50
N TYR A 60 1.16 -11.65 10.44
CA TYR A 60 1.30 -10.58 9.46
C TYR A 60 2.30 -11.01 8.38
N VAL A 61 1.85 -11.06 7.12
CA VAL A 61 2.71 -11.34 5.97
C VAL A 61 2.99 -10.04 5.24
N TYR A 62 4.25 -9.60 5.30
CA TYR A 62 4.72 -8.37 4.69
C TYR A 62 5.08 -8.57 3.21
N LEU A 63 4.68 -7.62 2.36
CA LEU A 63 4.87 -7.71 0.91
C LEU A 63 6.09 -6.93 0.44
N SER A 64 7.07 -7.62 -0.14
CA SER A 64 8.26 -7.02 -0.75
C SER A 64 8.04 -6.60 -2.20
N ASP A 65 8.87 -5.67 -2.67
CA ASP A 65 8.94 -5.22 -4.07
C ASP A 65 7.59 -4.71 -4.62
N LYS A 66 6.78 -4.10 -3.74
CA LYS A 66 5.49 -3.51 -4.10
C LYS A 66 5.59 -1.99 -4.20
N PRO A 67 5.05 -1.38 -5.27
CA PRO A 67 5.06 0.07 -5.42
C PRO A 67 4.06 0.73 -4.47
N ILE A 68 4.49 1.75 -3.73
CA ILE A 68 3.62 2.59 -2.89
C ILE A 68 3.74 4.04 -3.36
N LEU A 69 2.60 4.67 -3.63
CA LEU A 69 2.53 6.11 -3.87
C LEU A 69 2.16 6.81 -2.57
N ALA A 70 3.03 7.68 -2.06
CA ALA A 70 2.76 8.45 -0.84
C ALA A 70 2.69 9.95 -1.15
N ASN A 71 1.63 10.60 -0.69
CA ASN A 71 1.51 12.06 -0.69
C ASN A 71 1.67 12.57 0.74
N LEU A 72 2.67 13.40 0.98
CA LEU A 72 2.92 14.05 2.26
C LEU A 72 2.61 15.53 2.13
N THR A 73 1.71 16.02 2.96
CA THR A 73 1.42 17.44 3.12
C THR A 73 2.02 17.93 4.44
N ASP A 74 2.91 18.92 4.37
CA ASP A 74 3.59 19.48 5.54
C ASP A 74 2.70 20.44 6.35
N SER A 75 3.28 21.06 7.38
CA SER A 75 2.55 21.98 8.26
C SER A 75 2.19 23.32 7.60
N TYR A 76 2.80 23.65 6.46
CA TYR A 76 2.51 24.82 5.64
C TYR A 76 1.46 24.52 4.55
N GLY A 77 1.08 23.25 4.38
CA GLY A 77 0.15 22.81 3.35
C GLY A 77 0.82 22.45 2.02
N GLU A 78 2.16 22.44 1.95
CA GLU A 78 2.89 22.02 0.76
C GLU A 78 2.84 20.50 0.63
N SER A 79 2.46 20.01 -0.55
CA SER A 79 2.30 18.57 -0.81
C SER A 79 3.43 18.04 -1.70
N THR A 80 4.03 16.93 -1.30
CA THR A 80 5.08 16.23 -2.04
C THR A 80 4.69 14.78 -2.28
N ILE A 81 4.83 14.33 -3.53
CA ILE A 81 4.54 12.96 -3.95
C ILE A 81 5.83 12.14 -3.99
N TYR A 82 5.80 10.98 -3.35
CA TYR A 82 6.88 10.01 -3.30
C TYR A 82 6.45 8.71 -3.99
N ASN A 83 7.25 8.26 -4.94
CA ASN A 83 7.14 6.93 -5.55
C ASN A 83 8.11 6.01 -4.82
N LEU A 84 7.56 5.09 -4.02
CA LEU A 84 8.34 4.20 -3.16
C LEU A 84 8.18 2.75 -3.61
N THR A 85 9.08 1.89 -3.14
CA THR A 85 8.97 0.43 -3.31
C THR A 85 9.28 -0.22 -1.98
N THR A 86 8.47 -1.19 -1.57
CA THR A 86 8.72 -1.93 -0.33
C THR A 86 9.99 -2.78 -0.43
N ASN A 87 10.77 -2.80 0.63
CA ASN A 87 11.97 -3.64 0.74
C ASN A 87 11.62 -5.11 1.05
N SER A 88 12.64 -5.94 1.27
CA SER A 88 12.47 -7.37 1.61
C SER A 88 11.69 -7.63 2.91
N SER A 89 11.57 -6.63 3.79
CA SER A 89 10.75 -6.69 5.01
C SER A 89 9.36 -6.06 4.83
N GLY A 90 9.00 -5.69 3.60
CA GLY A 90 7.74 -5.05 3.24
C GLY A 90 7.56 -3.60 3.70
N GLY A 91 8.66 -2.92 4.04
CA GLY A 91 8.68 -1.51 4.42
C GLY A 91 9.19 -0.59 3.33
N ALA A 92 8.62 0.60 3.19
CA ALA A 92 9.03 1.65 2.26
C ALA A 92 9.26 2.96 3.04
N VAL A 93 10.41 3.62 2.85
CA VAL A 93 10.85 4.72 3.74
C VAL A 93 10.97 6.04 2.99
N ILE A 94 10.51 7.12 3.63
CA ILE A 94 10.84 8.51 3.30
C ILE A 94 11.76 9.03 4.41
N SER A 95 13.00 9.36 4.07
CA SER A 95 14.01 9.87 4.99
C SER A 95 14.16 11.39 4.89
N ASP A 96 15.01 11.93 5.76
CA ASP A 96 15.48 13.33 5.72
C ASP A 96 14.33 14.35 5.83
N LEU A 97 13.27 13.94 6.53
CA LEU A 97 12.11 14.78 6.78
C LEU A 97 12.43 15.79 7.88
N LYS A 98 11.87 17.00 7.73
CA LYS A 98 11.95 18.02 8.76
C LYS A 98 11.21 17.53 10.01
N ASN A 99 11.64 18.01 11.16
CA ASN A 99 11.02 17.66 12.42
C ASN A 99 9.70 18.42 12.62
N GLU A 100 8.65 17.98 11.95
CA GLU A 100 7.34 18.63 11.96
C GLU A 100 6.19 17.61 11.84
N LYS A 101 4.97 18.12 11.68
CA LYS A 101 3.75 17.33 11.51
C LYS A 101 3.42 17.22 10.02
N TYR A 102 3.11 16.01 9.58
CA TYR A 102 2.70 15.70 8.21
C TYR A 102 1.31 15.09 8.20
N ASN A 103 0.48 15.48 7.23
CA ASN A 103 -0.70 14.72 6.82
C ASN A 103 -0.31 13.85 5.62
N LEU A 104 -0.75 12.59 5.63
CA LEU A 104 -0.26 11.59 4.71
C LEU A 104 -1.40 10.79 4.10
N THR A 105 -1.23 10.51 2.81
CA THR A 105 -1.97 9.47 2.11
C THR A 105 -0.96 8.53 1.47
N ALA A 106 -1.01 7.24 1.80
CA ALA A 106 -0.24 6.20 1.11
C ALA A 106 -1.21 5.26 0.37
N TYR A 107 -0.85 4.93 -0.86
CA TYR A 107 -1.70 4.15 -1.76
C TYR A 107 -0.90 3.06 -2.44
N PHE A 108 -1.38 1.83 -2.32
CA PHE A 108 -0.99 0.69 -3.14
C PHE A 108 -2.12 0.40 -4.13
N ALA A 109 -1.82 0.43 -5.42
CA ALA A 109 -2.82 0.29 -6.49
C ALA A 109 -3.41 -1.12 -6.64
N GLY A 110 -2.81 -2.12 -6.00
CA GLY A 110 -3.10 -3.53 -6.29
C GLY A 110 -2.24 -4.07 -7.43
N ASP A 111 -2.26 -5.38 -7.59
CA ASP A 111 -1.67 -6.10 -8.71
C ASP A 111 -2.50 -7.35 -9.05
N SER A 112 -1.96 -8.27 -9.85
CA SER A 112 -2.65 -9.50 -10.25
C SER A 112 -2.99 -10.44 -9.09
N PHE A 113 -2.37 -10.26 -7.92
CA PHE A 113 -2.55 -11.11 -6.75
C PHE A 113 -3.27 -10.39 -5.61
N TYR A 114 -2.97 -9.10 -5.41
CA TYR A 114 -3.44 -8.33 -4.27
C TYR A 114 -4.34 -7.16 -4.69
N LYS A 115 -5.41 -6.93 -3.94
CA LYS A 115 -6.28 -5.76 -4.13
C LYS A 115 -5.57 -4.47 -3.71
N SER A 116 -6.07 -3.33 -4.19
CA SER A 116 -5.58 -2.02 -3.76
C SER A 116 -5.79 -1.78 -2.26
N SER A 117 -4.91 -1.00 -1.63
CA SER A 117 -5.05 -0.57 -0.23
C SER A 117 -4.63 0.90 -0.08
N GLN A 118 -5.29 1.61 0.82
CA GLN A 118 -5.00 3.02 1.11
C GLN A 118 -4.92 3.25 2.61
N TRP A 119 -3.94 4.04 3.01
CA TRP A 119 -3.81 4.55 4.35
C TRP A 119 -3.84 6.07 4.34
N ASN A 120 -4.63 6.67 5.24
CA ASN A 120 -4.61 8.10 5.51
C ASN A 120 -4.29 8.31 6.98
N GLY A 121 -3.43 9.27 7.27
CA GLY A 121 -3.05 9.51 8.66
C GLY A 121 -2.30 10.81 8.85
N THR A 122 -1.97 11.06 10.11
CA THR A 122 -1.21 12.22 10.52
C THR A 122 -0.05 11.73 11.37
N ILE A 123 1.16 12.09 11.00
CA ILE A 123 2.38 11.75 11.74
C ILE A 123 3.01 13.03 12.25
N ASP A 124 3.29 13.08 13.55
CA ASP A 124 4.05 14.16 14.17
C ASP A 124 5.47 13.66 14.47
N LEU A 125 6.47 14.16 13.76
CA LEU A 125 7.87 13.76 13.98
C LEU A 125 8.50 14.49 15.17
N ARG A 126 7.89 15.60 15.63
CA ARG A 126 8.40 16.46 16.73
C ARG A 126 8.45 15.73 18.05
N ASN A 127 7.49 14.85 18.27
CA ASN A 127 7.37 14.02 19.45
C ASN A 127 7.68 12.57 19.06
N LYS A 128 8.36 11.82 19.92
CA LYS A 128 8.61 10.38 19.75
C LYS A 128 7.34 9.52 19.85
N ILE A 129 6.17 10.06 19.49
CA ILE A 129 4.84 9.52 19.82
C ILE A 129 4.08 9.27 18.51
N TYR A 130 3.63 8.04 18.30
CA TYR A 130 2.78 7.68 17.16
C TYR A 130 1.30 7.76 17.55
N VAL A 131 0.46 8.27 16.63
CA VAL A 131 -1.00 8.32 16.79
C VAL A 131 -1.65 7.36 15.81
N TYR A 132 -2.26 6.29 16.34
CA TYR A 132 -3.11 5.37 15.56
C TYR A 132 -4.55 5.46 16.08
N ASN A 133 -5.51 5.82 15.21
CA ASN A 133 -6.92 5.97 15.58
C ASN A 133 -7.15 6.78 16.87
N GLY A 134 -6.40 7.89 17.04
CA GLY A 134 -6.52 8.77 18.21
C GLY A 134 -5.90 8.22 19.51
N THR A 135 -5.23 7.07 19.47
CA THR A 135 -4.51 6.49 20.61
C THR A 135 -3.02 6.82 20.50
N PHE A 136 -2.43 7.30 21.61
CA PHE A 136 -1.02 7.64 21.71
C PHE A 136 -0.21 6.43 22.19
N TYR A 137 0.88 6.11 21.49
CA TYR A 137 1.85 5.10 21.90
C TYR A 137 3.19 5.80 22.22
N ILE A 138 3.71 5.53 23.42
CA ILE A 138 4.98 6.08 23.95
C ILE A 138 6.09 5.05 23.73
#